data_AF-A0AAV7DP08-F1
#
_entry.id   AF-A0AAV7DP08-F1
#
_cell.length_a   1.000
_cell.length_b   1.000
_cell.length_c   1.000
_cell.angle_alpha   90.00
_cell.angle_beta   90.00
_cell.angle_gamma   90.00
#
_symmetry.space_group_name_H-M   'P 1'
#
loop_
_entity.id
_entity.type
_entity.pdbx_description
1 polymer ?
#
loop_
_entity_poly.entity_id
_entity_poly.type
_entity_poly.pdbx_seq_one_letter_code
_entity_poly.pdbx_strand_id
1 'polypeptide(L)'
;MWTISLQDRESATWEEIEQSGEIPPSCCNFPVAVCRDKMFVFSGQSGAKITNNLFQFEFAEKVWMRIPTEHLLRGSPPPPQRRYGHTMVAFDRHLYVFGGAADNTLPNELHCYDVDSQSWEVIQPSPDSELPSGRLFHAAAVIADAMYIFGGTVDNNVRSGEMYRFQFSCYPKCTLHEDYGRLFENQQFCDVEFILGEKEERVRGHISIITARCKYLRKKITQARERQRQKEKQDPEEDCQSIQQKQETACGPQKTSRCLPMLDVIIRDAEARPFELLMQFLYTDKIKYPRKGHVQDVLLIMDVYKLALHFKLSRLEQLCVQYIEASVDLQNVLVVCENANKLQLDQLKEHCLNFVVKESHFNQVIMMKEFEHLSSSLIVEIVRRKQQPPIRIHSDQPVDIGTSLVQDMKAYLEGAGRDFCDITLLLDGHPRPAHKAILAARSSYFEAMFRSFMPEDGQVNISIGEMVPSKQAFESLLRYIYYGEVNMPPEDSLYPFNPFITTGQWYLNAQVKVCSPIILYK
;
A
#
# COMPACT_ATOMS: atom_id res chain seq x y z
N MET A 1 30.61 -2.31 -7.23
CA MET A 1 30.10 -0.94 -7.42
C MET A 1 31.15 -0.02 -6.84
N TRP A 2 31.40 1.15 -7.43
CA TRP A 2 32.42 2.08 -6.95
C TRP A 2 31.80 3.43 -6.66
N THR A 3 32.29 4.13 -5.63
CA THR A 3 31.86 5.48 -5.27
C THR A 3 33.06 6.40 -5.12
N ILE A 4 32.83 7.70 -5.26
CA ILE A 4 33.84 8.74 -5.04
C ILE A 4 33.17 9.93 -4.37
N SER A 5 33.73 10.40 -3.27
CA SER A 5 33.23 11.60 -2.58
C SER A 5 33.60 12.85 -3.38
N LEU A 6 32.61 13.70 -3.67
CA LEU A 6 32.83 14.98 -4.33
C LEU A 6 32.92 16.16 -3.34
N GLN A 7 32.83 15.90 -2.03
CA GLN A 7 32.86 16.93 -0.99
C GLN A 7 34.27 17.51 -0.79
N ASP A 8 35.29 16.65 -0.84
CA ASP A 8 36.69 17.05 -0.75
C ASP A 8 37.42 16.64 -2.03
N ARG A 9 37.68 17.64 -2.88
CA ARG A 9 38.30 17.42 -4.19
C ARG A 9 39.77 17.06 -4.12
N GLU A 10 40.44 17.31 -2.99
CA GLU A 10 41.88 17.05 -2.84
C GLU A 10 42.17 15.62 -2.39
N SER A 11 41.20 14.94 -1.76
CA SER A 11 41.32 13.58 -1.23
C SER A 11 40.37 12.55 -1.88
N ALA A 12 39.65 12.93 -2.93
CA ALA A 12 38.66 12.08 -3.59
C ALA A 12 39.29 10.82 -4.22
N THR A 13 39.12 9.67 -3.58
CA THR A 13 39.50 8.36 -4.12
C THR A 13 38.27 7.52 -4.46
N TRP A 14 38.41 6.66 -5.46
CA TRP A 14 37.39 5.65 -5.75
C TRP A 14 37.44 4.55 -4.71
N GLU A 15 36.31 4.28 -4.08
CA GLU A 15 36.14 3.25 -3.07
C GLU A 15 35.20 2.17 -3.59
N GLU A 16 35.57 0.92 -3.39
CA GLU A 16 34.69 -0.20 -3.72
C GLU A 16 33.61 -0.34 -2.64
N ILE A 17 32.36 -0.40 -3.08
CA ILE A 17 31.22 -0.67 -2.22
C ILE A 17 31.00 -2.18 -2.17
N GLU A 18 31.14 -2.76 -0.97
CA GLU A 18 30.66 -4.10 -0.66
C GLU A 18 29.13 -4.14 -0.79
N GLN A 19 28.65 -5.04 -1.64
CA GLN A 19 27.24 -5.19 -1.98
C GLN A 19 26.75 -6.56 -1.53
N SER A 20 25.50 -6.66 -1.10
CA SER A 20 24.85 -7.93 -0.73
C SER A 20 23.44 -8.05 -1.32
N GLY A 21 22.80 -9.22 -1.17
CA GLY A 21 21.43 -9.46 -1.66
C GLY A 21 21.34 -10.00 -3.10
N GLU A 22 20.24 -9.67 -3.79
CA GLU A 22 19.94 -10.13 -5.16
C GLU A 22 20.64 -9.25 -6.21
N ILE A 23 21.96 -9.37 -6.30
CA ILE A 23 22.79 -8.54 -7.19
C ILE A 23 22.37 -8.72 -8.66
N PRO A 24 22.14 -7.64 -9.43
CA PRO A 24 21.80 -7.72 -10.84
C PRO A 24 22.88 -8.47 -11.64
N PRO A 25 22.52 -9.20 -12.72
CA PRO A 25 23.50 -9.82 -13.59
C PRO A 25 24.40 -8.77 -14.28
N SER A 26 25.56 -9.21 -14.78
CA SER A 26 26.49 -8.36 -15.52
C SER A 26 25.90 -7.91 -16.86
N CYS A 27 25.20 -6.78 -16.84
CA CYS A 27 24.55 -6.20 -18.00
C CYS A 27 25.36 -5.05 -18.62
N CYS A 28 25.01 -4.64 -19.83
CA CYS A 28 25.33 -3.36 -20.46
C CYS A 28 24.07 -2.79 -21.14
N ASN A 29 24.12 -1.53 -21.58
CA ASN A 29 23.01 -0.85 -22.25
C ASN A 29 21.71 -0.81 -21.43
N PHE A 30 21.83 -0.72 -20.10
CA PHE A 30 20.75 -0.49 -19.16
C PHE A 30 20.85 0.93 -18.60
N PRO A 31 19.72 1.59 -18.33
CA PRO A 31 19.71 2.87 -17.64
C PRO A 31 19.70 2.66 -16.12
N VAL A 32 20.14 3.70 -15.42
CA VAL A 32 20.09 3.80 -13.96
C VAL A 32 19.33 5.08 -13.62
N ALA A 33 18.42 5.00 -12.65
CA ALA A 33 17.76 6.17 -12.11
C ALA A 33 17.75 6.12 -10.58
N VAL A 34 17.92 7.27 -9.93
CA VAL A 34 17.86 7.40 -8.48
C VAL A 34 16.53 8.03 -8.11
N CYS A 35 15.78 7.38 -7.22
CA CYS A 35 14.51 7.85 -6.71
C CYS A 35 14.45 7.56 -5.21
N ARG A 36 14.13 8.58 -4.40
CA ARG A 36 13.95 8.49 -2.93
C ARG A 36 15.05 7.69 -2.21
N ASP A 37 16.30 8.05 -2.45
CA ASP A 37 17.47 7.40 -1.82
C ASP A 37 17.63 5.90 -2.15
N LYS A 38 17.11 5.50 -3.31
CA LYS A 38 17.27 4.16 -3.87
C LYS A 38 17.68 4.27 -5.33
N MET A 39 18.57 3.39 -5.75
CA MET A 39 18.99 3.30 -7.14
C MET A 39 18.27 2.16 -7.83
N PHE A 40 17.67 2.44 -8.98
CA PHE A 40 16.91 1.48 -9.77
C PHE A 40 17.64 1.15 -11.06
N VAL A 41 17.62 -0.12 -11.41
CA VAL A 41 18.22 -0.67 -12.63
C VAL A 41 17.18 -1.53 -13.32
N PHE A 42 16.87 -1.22 -14.58
CA PHE A 42 15.87 -1.95 -15.34
C PHE A 42 16.44 -2.55 -16.63
N SER A 43 16.17 -3.84 -16.83
CA SER A 43 16.44 -4.54 -18.09
C SER A 43 17.91 -4.41 -18.54
N GLY A 44 18.18 -4.53 -19.85
CA GLY A 44 19.53 -4.49 -20.42
C GLY A 44 20.07 -5.85 -20.88
N GLN A 45 21.28 -5.83 -21.42
CA GLN A 45 21.90 -6.94 -22.13
C GLN A 45 23.04 -7.56 -21.31
N SER A 46 22.91 -8.82 -20.93
CA SER A 46 23.94 -9.63 -20.28
C SER A 46 24.45 -10.70 -21.26
N GLY A 47 25.51 -10.37 -22.01
CA GLY A 47 26.01 -11.22 -23.09
C GLY A 47 24.97 -11.39 -24.21
N ALA A 48 24.52 -12.62 -24.47
CA ALA A 48 23.48 -12.93 -25.45
C ALA A 48 22.04 -12.88 -24.89
N LYS A 49 21.87 -12.65 -23.57
CA LYS A 49 20.56 -12.64 -22.91
C LYS A 49 20.14 -11.22 -22.56
N ILE A 50 18.88 -10.87 -22.85
CA ILE A 50 18.27 -9.62 -22.41
C ILE A 50 17.39 -9.93 -21.19
N THR A 51 17.54 -9.14 -20.14
CA THR A 51 16.76 -9.32 -18.89
C THR A 51 15.49 -8.45 -18.91
N ASN A 52 14.47 -8.82 -18.15
CA ASN A 52 13.26 -8.00 -17.94
C ASN A 52 13.10 -7.52 -16.49
N ASN A 53 14.10 -7.78 -15.65
CA ASN A 53 13.96 -7.58 -14.22
C ASN A 53 14.24 -6.12 -13.85
N LEU A 54 13.47 -5.62 -12.87
CA LEU A 54 13.73 -4.36 -12.18
C LEU A 54 14.42 -4.68 -10.86
N PHE A 55 15.57 -4.06 -10.62
CA PHE A 55 16.32 -4.17 -9.39
C PHE A 55 16.36 -2.82 -8.68
N GLN A 56 16.37 -2.87 -7.35
CA GLN A 56 16.60 -1.70 -6.51
C GLN A 56 17.79 -1.94 -5.58
N PHE A 57 18.58 -0.89 -5.36
CA PHE A 57 19.67 -0.84 -4.42
C PHE A 57 19.38 0.21 -3.37
N GLU A 58 19.42 -0.18 -2.10
CA GLU A 58 19.23 0.71 -0.96
C GLU A 58 20.60 1.23 -0.48
N PHE A 59 20.81 2.54 -0.54
CA PHE A 59 22.13 3.13 -0.23
C PHE A 59 22.53 2.95 1.24
N ALA A 60 21.57 3.03 2.16
CA ALA A 60 21.82 2.89 3.60
C ALA A 60 22.35 1.50 3.97
N GLU A 61 21.67 0.44 3.50
CA GLU A 61 21.99 -0.95 3.85
C GLU A 61 22.98 -1.61 2.87
N LYS A 62 23.20 -0.99 1.69
CA LYS A 62 24.03 -1.53 0.60
C LYS A 62 23.56 -2.90 0.10
N VAL A 63 22.24 -3.12 0.12
CA VAL A 63 21.58 -4.37 -0.29
C VAL A 63 20.85 -4.18 -1.62
N TRP A 64 21.01 -5.15 -2.51
CA TRP A 64 20.21 -5.30 -3.72
C TRP A 64 18.97 -6.16 -3.48
N MET A 65 17.84 -5.71 -4.02
CA MET A 65 16.60 -6.45 -4.06
C MET A 65 16.04 -6.46 -5.47
N ARG A 66 15.60 -7.63 -5.94
CA ARG A 66 14.83 -7.71 -7.18
C ARG A 66 13.39 -7.37 -6.87
N ILE A 67 12.80 -6.46 -7.65
CA ILE A 67 11.39 -6.14 -7.54
C ILE A 67 10.60 -7.21 -8.30
N PRO A 68 9.72 -7.96 -7.62
CA PRO A 68 8.96 -9.02 -8.25
C PRO A 68 7.88 -8.46 -9.18
N THR A 69 7.54 -9.22 -10.22
CA THR A 69 6.52 -8.87 -11.23
C THR A 69 5.07 -9.09 -10.74
N GLU A 70 4.88 -9.28 -9.43
CA GLU A 70 3.62 -9.66 -8.80
C GLU A 70 2.53 -8.58 -8.86
N HIS A 71 2.88 -7.35 -9.22
CA HIS A 71 1.90 -6.31 -9.53
C HIS A 71 0.96 -6.69 -10.69
N LEU A 72 1.36 -7.62 -11.55
CA LEU A 72 0.49 -8.22 -12.57
C LEU A 72 -0.79 -8.83 -11.97
N LEU A 73 -0.73 -9.33 -10.74
CA LEU A 73 -1.86 -9.89 -10.01
C LEU A 73 -2.85 -8.82 -9.51
N ARG A 74 -2.48 -7.53 -9.55
CA ARG A 74 -3.35 -6.40 -9.18
C ARG A 74 -4.14 -5.83 -10.36
N GLY A 75 -4.14 -6.52 -11.50
CA GLY A 75 -4.73 -6.03 -12.75
C GLY A 75 -3.96 -4.87 -13.37
N SER A 76 -2.73 -4.62 -12.91
CA SER A 76 -1.85 -3.59 -13.46
C SER A 76 -1.26 -4.03 -14.80
N PRO A 77 -1.05 -3.12 -15.75
CA PRO A 77 -0.33 -3.40 -17.00
C PRO A 77 1.01 -4.12 -16.76
N PRO A 78 1.44 -4.98 -17.70
CA PRO A 78 2.73 -5.65 -17.58
C PRO A 78 3.90 -4.67 -17.64
N PRO A 79 5.06 -5.05 -17.07
CA PRO A 79 6.28 -4.27 -17.24
C PRO A 79 6.63 -4.17 -18.74
N PRO A 80 7.40 -3.14 -19.13
CA PRO A 80 7.92 -3.03 -20.48
C PRO A 80 8.62 -4.32 -20.88
N GLN A 81 8.44 -4.76 -22.13
CA GLN A 81 9.16 -5.91 -22.66
C GLN A 81 10.68 -5.77 -22.50
N ARG A 82 11.39 -6.90 -22.44
CA ARG A 82 12.86 -6.96 -22.31
C ARG A 82 13.52 -6.13 -23.41
N ARG A 83 14.41 -5.22 -23.05
CA ARG A 83 14.96 -4.25 -24.00
C ARG A 83 16.36 -3.78 -23.62
N TYR A 84 17.08 -3.22 -24.59
CA TYR A 84 18.38 -2.58 -24.37
C TYR A 84 18.45 -1.24 -25.10
N GLY A 85 19.37 -0.37 -24.67
CA GLY A 85 19.55 0.97 -25.27
C GLY A 85 18.35 1.91 -25.05
N HIS A 86 17.54 1.64 -24.03
CA HIS A 86 16.45 2.50 -23.59
C HIS A 86 16.94 3.49 -22.54
N THR A 87 16.15 4.52 -22.27
CA THR A 87 16.41 5.45 -21.17
C THR A 87 15.42 5.21 -20.03
N MET A 88 15.87 5.53 -18.82
CA MET A 88 15.03 5.57 -17.63
C MET A 88 15.34 6.84 -16.88
N VAL A 89 14.31 7.61 -16.55
CA VAL A 89 14.44 8.83 -15.75
C VAL A 89 13.54 8.75 -14.52
N ALA A 90 13.97 9.37 -13.43
CA ALA A 90 13.16 9.49 -12.22
C ALA A 90 12.56 10.90 -12.14
N PHE A 91 11.27 10.98 -11.83
CA PHE A 91 10.62 12.23 -11.46
C PHE A 91 9.60 11.97 -10.34
N ASP A 92 9.76 12.69 -9.23
CA ASP A 92 9.04 12.48 -7.97
C ASP A 92 9.12 11.02 -7.46
N ARG A 93 8.04 10.26 -7.61
CA ARG A 93 7.91 8.86 -7.17
C ARG A 93 7.92 7.85 -8.32
N HIS A 94 8.00 8.33 -9.55
CA HIS A 94 7.81 7.53 -10.74
C HIS A 94 9.12 7.35 -11.50
N LEU A 95 9.31 6.15 -12.05
CA LEU A 95 10.36 5.87 -13.03
C LEU A 95 9.72 5.80 -14.41
N TYR A 96 10.21 6.60 -15.33
CA TYR A 96 9.73 6.66 -16.70
C TYR A 96 10.72 5.94 -17.61
N VAL A 97 10.24 4.95 -18.36
CA VAL A 97 11.02 4.13 -19.29
C VAL A 97 10.54 4.41 -20.70
N PHE A 98 11.45 4.82 -21.58
CA PHE A 98 11.14 5.13 -22.97
C PHE A 98 12.12 4.48 -23.95
N GLY A 99 11.57 4.01 -25.07
CA GLY A 99 12.33 3.50 -26.21
C GLY A 99 13.09 2.19 -25.93
N GLY A 100 14.20 2.03 -26.63
CA GLY A 100 15.04 0.84 -26.67
C GLY A 100 14.71 -0.07 -27.85
N ALA A 101 15.47 -1.15 -27.97
CA ALA A 101 15.17 -2.26 -28.86
C ALA A 101 14.60 -3.43 -28.05
N ALA A 102 13.38 -3.85 -28.37
CA ALA A 102 12.70 -5.00 -27.78
C ALA A 102 12.50 -6.06 -28.86
N ASP A 103 13.22 -7.17 -28.74
CA ASP A 103 13.34 -8.21 -29.77
C ASP A 103 13.66 -7.60 -31.15
N ASN A 104 12.73 -7.65 -32.12
CA ASN A 104 12.89 -7.09 -33.48
C ASN A 104 12.15 -5.76 -33.69
N THR A 105 11.77 -5.06 -32.62
CA THR A 105 10.95 -3.85 -32.69
C THR A 105 11.57 -2.68 -31.91
N LEU A 106 11.24 -1.46 -32.33
CA LEU A 106 11.56 -0.23 -31.62
C LEU A 106 10.28 0.30 -30.95
N PRO A 107 10.01 -0.05 -29.68
CA PRO A 107 8.87 0.49 -28.95
C PRO A 107 8.97 2.02 -28.80
N ASN A 108 7.83 2.69 -28.92
CA ASN A 108 7.65 4.13 -28.67
C ASN A 108 6.67 4.42 -27.52
N GLU A 109 6.30 3.40 -26.76
CA GLU A 109 5.45 3.54 -25.58
C GLU A 109 6.26 4.12 -24.41
N LEU A 110 5.63 5.02 -23.65
CA LEU A 110 6.17 5.51 -22.39
C LEU A 110 5.57 4.72 -21.24
N HIS A 111 6.42 3.97 -20.55
CA HIS A 111 6.01 3.22 -19.36
C HIS A 111 6.36 4.00 -18.11
N CYS A 112 5.46 3.99 -17.14
CA CYS A 112 5.62 4.61 -15.84
C CYS A 112 5.59 3.50 -14.77
N TYR A 113 6.58 3.48 -13.88
CA TYR A 113 6.59 2.62 -12.72
C TYR A 113 6.44 3.47 -11.46
N ASP A 114 5.39 3.24 -10.69
CA ASP A 114 5.16 3.89 -9.40
C ASP A 114 5.87 3.10 -8.29
N VAL A 115 6.85 3.72 -7.62
CA VAL A 115 7.65 3.10 -6.57
C VAL A 115 6.83 2.79 -5.31
N ASP A 116 5.74 3.52 -5.05
CA ASP A 116 4.89 3.34 -3.87
C ASP A 116 3.92 2.18 -4.01
N SER A 117 3.21 2.12 -5.14
CA SER A 117 2.27 1.03 -5.44
C SER A 117 2.95 -0.20 -6.04
N GLN A 118 4.21 -0.04 -6.48
CA GLN A 118 5.00 -1.04 -7.19
C GLN A 118 4.32 -1.54 -8.47
N SER A 119 3.61 -0.67 -9.19
CA SER A 119 2.84 -1.03 -10.39
C SER A 119 3.31 -0.28 -11.62
N TRP A 120 3.22 -0.93 -12.78
CA TRP A 120 3.44 -0.29 -14.07
C TRP A 120 2.15 0.27 -14.66
N GLU A 121 2.31 1.31 -15.46
CA GLU A 121 1.27 1.92 -16.28
C GLU A 121 1.87 2.30 -17.64
N VAL A 122 1.07 2.22 -18.70
CA VAL A 122 1.42 2.78 -20.02
C VAL A 122 0.75 4.14 -20.12
N ILE A 123 1.56 5.19 -20.24
CA ILE A 123 1.04 6.55 -20.34
C ILE A 123 0.44 6.75 -21.73
N GLN A 124 -0.85 7.08 -21.75
CA GLN A 124 -1.56 7.40 -22.98
C GLN A 124 -1.38 8.90 -23.31
N PRO A 125 -0.74 9.25 -24.43
CA PRO A 125 -0.56 10.63 -24.84
C PRO A 125 -1.88 11.26 -25.30
N SER A 126 -1.97 12.59 -25.22
CA SER A 126 -3.12 13.33 -25.78
C SER A 126 -3.22 13.12 -27.30
N PRO A 127 -4.43 13.07 -27.90
CA PRO A 127 -4.61 12.97 -29.35
C PRO A 127 -3.88 14.04 -30.15
N ASP A 128 -3.64 15.21 -29.56
CA ASP A 128 -2.96 16.35 -30.17
C ASP A 128 -1.41 16.30 -30.03
N SER A 129 -0.86 15.21 -29.48
CA SER A 129 0.58 15.09 -29.19
C SER A 129 1.40 14.57 -30.38
N GLU A 130 2.56 15.17 -30.61
CA GLU A 130 3.56 14.62 -31.53
C GLU A 130 4.42 13.57 -30.83
N LEU A 131 4.19 12.30 -31.15
CA LEU A 131 4.89 11.19 -30.52
C LEU A 131 6.27 10.95 -31.15
N PRO A 132 7.35 10.83 -30.34
CA PRO A 132 8.62 10.36 -30.85
C PRO A 132 8.46 8.95 -31.44
N SER A 133 9.02 8.73 -32.63
CA SER A 133 9.16 7.39 -33.18
C SER A 133 9.99 6.48 -32.28
N GLY A 134 9.80 5.17 -32.41
CA GLY A 134 10.60 4.16 -31.73
C GLY A 134 12.09 4.37 -31.97
N ARG A 135 12.89 4.33 -30.90
CA ARG A 135 14.31 4.67 -30.93
C ARG A 135 15.12 4.01 -29.83
N LEU A 136 16.38 3.71 -30.11
CA LEU A 136 17.37 3.25 -29.12
C LEU A 136 18.61 4.15 -29.09
N PHE A 137 19.44 4.02 -28.04
CA PHE A 137 20.65 4.81 -27.81
C PHE A 137 20.43 6.33 -27.83
N HIS A 138 19.23 6.77 -27.43
CA HIS A 138 18.91 8.18 -27.23
C HIS A 138 19.33 8.61 -25.83
N ALA A 139 19.44 9.92 -25.62
CA ALA A 139 19.65 10.50 -24.29
C ALA A 139 18.30 10.99 -23.74
N ALA A 140 18.12 10.90 -22.42
CA ALA A 140 17.00 11.53 -21.75
C ALA A 140 17.45 12.21 -20.45
N ALA A 141 16.85 13.36 -20.15
CA ALA A 141 17.11 14.11 -18.93
C ALA A 141 15.82 14.77 -18.42
N VAL A 142 15.73 14.94 -17.11
CA VAL A 142 14.63 15.66 -16.47
C VAL A 142 15.09 17.08 -16.16
N ILE A 143 14.32 18.05 -16.61
CA ILE A 143 14.53 19.47 -16.30
C ILE A 143 13.21 20.01 -15.77
N ALA A 144 13.23 20.46 -14.52
CA ALA A 144 12.03 20.87 -13.78
C ALA A 144 10.96 19.76 -13.80
N ASP A 145 9.83 20.00 -14.46
CA ASP A 145 8.66 19.16 -14.54
C ASP A 145 8.48 18.50 -15.93
N ALA A 146 9.54 18.40 -16.72
CA ALA A 146 9.51 17.75 -18.01
C ALA A 146 10.72 16.84 -18.25
N MET A 147 10.49 15.76 -19.00
CA MET A 147 11.51 14.91 -19.58
C MET A 147 11.83 15.40 -20.99
N TYR A 148 13.12 15.50 -21.30
CA TYR A 148 13.62 15.80 -22.63
C TYR A 148 14.28 14.56 -23.19
N ILE A 149 13.90 14.17 -24.41
CA ILE A 149 14.49 13.06 -25.16
C ILE A 149 15.22 13.65 -26.36
N PHE A 150 16.49 13.30 -26.54
CA PHE A 150 17.30 13.82 -27.63
C PHE A 150 17.98 12.70 -28.41
N GLY A 151 17.83 12.77 -29.73
CA GLY A 151 18.51 11.94 -30.71
C GLY A 151 18.15 10.46 -30.65
N GLY A 152 19.16 9.60 -30.85
CA GLY A 152 19.03 8.15 -30.93
C GLY A 152 18.99 7.62 -32.36
N THR A 153 18.88 6.30 -32.46
CA THR A 153 18.76 5.56 -33.71
C THR A 153 17.31 5.09 -33.88
N VAL A 154 16.70 5.47 -35.00
CA VAL A 154 15.34 5.06 -35.41
C VAL A 154 15.43 3.95 -36.46
N ASP A 155 14.30 3.55 -37.04
CA ASP A 155 14.23 2.51 -38.09
C ASP A 155 15.24 2.74 -39.22
N ASN A 156 15.70 1.64 -39.81
CA ASN A 156 16.75 1.62 -40.83
C ASN A 156 18.10 2.21 -40.38
N ASN A 157 18.39 2.18 -39.08
CA ASN A 157 19.63 2.69 -38.48
C ASN A 157 19.89 4.18 -38.75
N VAL A 158 18.83 4.97 -38.95
CA VAL A 158 18.96 6.41 -39.15
C VAL A 158 19.21 7.09 -37.79
N ARG A 159 20.24 7.93 -37.73
CA ARG A 159 20.54 8.73 -36.53
C ARG A 159 19.70 10.00 -36.57
N SER A 160 18.85 10.19 -35.56
CA SER A 160 18.01 11.38 -35.42
C SER A 160 18.72 12.46 -34.61
N GLY A 161 18.49 13.73 -34.97
CA GLY A 161 18.88 14.90 -34.18
C GLY A 161 17.67 15.60 -33.54
N GLU A 162 16.52 14.95 -33.53
CA GLU A 162 15.28 15.52 -32.97
C GLU A 162 15.33 15.56 -31.44
N MET A 163 14.67 16.58 -30.89
CA MET A 163 14.39 16.71 -29.48
C MET A 163 12.89 16.56 -29.26
N TYR A 164 12.50 15.95 -28.16
CA TYR A 164 11.10 15.87 -27.74
C TYR A 164 11.01 16.25 -26.29
N ARG A 165 9.99 17.04 -25.94
CA ARG A 165 9.67 17.38 -24.55
C ARG A 165 8.40 16.67 -24.15
N PHE A 166 8.50 15.83 -23.13
CA PHE A 166 7.39 15.20 -22.44
C PHE A 166 7.13 15.93 -21.12
N GLN A 167 5.99 16.60 -21.00
CA GLN A 167 5.57 17.24 -19.76
C GLN A 167 5.09 16.18 -18.77
N PHE A 168 5.69 16.12 -17.57
CA PHE A 168 5.15 15.28 -16.52
C PHE A 168 3.84 15.88 -16.02
N SER A 169 2.81 15.06 -15.89
CA SER A 169 1.71 15.37 -14.99
C SER A 169 2.29 15.44 -13.57
N CYS A 170 2.25 16.60 -12.93
CA CYS A 170 2.47 16.68 -11.49
C CYS A 170 1.28 16.01 -10.80
N TYR A 171 1.28 14.68 -10.72
CA TYR A 171 0.38 13.99 -9.83
C TYR A 171 0.80 14.42 -8.42
N PRO A 172 -0.07 15.10 -7.63
CA PRO A 172 0.11 15.02 -6.18
C PRO A 172 0.39 13.58 -5.80
N LYS A 173 1.37 13.36 -4.93
CA LYS A 173 1.54 12.07 -4.27
C LYS A 173 0.16 11.64 -3.75
N CYS A 174 -0.41 10.57 -4.29
CA CYS A 174 -1.61 9.98 -3.69
C CYS A 174 -1.16 9.34 -2.39
N THR A 175 -1.26 10.11 -1.30
CA THR A 175 -0.84 9.69 0.04
C THR A 175 -1.90 8.83 0.72
N LEU A 176 -2.89 8.27 0.00
CA LEU A 176 -4.02 7.54 0.60
C LEU A 176 -3.57 6.52 1.65
N HIS A 177 -2.65 5.62 1.27
CA HIS A 177 -2.11 4.59 2.15
C HIS A 177 -1.32 5.17 3.33
N GLU A 178 -0.60 6.26 3.12
CA GLU A 178 0.20 6.94 4.15
C GLU A 178 -0.67 7.74 5.10
N ASP A 179 -1.72 8.38 4.62
CA ASP A 179 -2.65 9.19 5.39
C ASP A 179 -3.51 8.32 6.30
N TYR A 180 -4.02 7.20 5.79
CA TYR A 180 -4.68 6.21 6.64
C TYR A 180 -3.69 5.54 7.60
N GLY A 181 -2.45 5.26 7.18
CA GLY A 181 -1.40 4.81 8.08
C GLY A 181 -1.14 5.79 9.24
N ARG A 182 -0.99 7.09 8.93
CA ARG A 182 -0.83 8.16 9.92
C ARG A 182 -2.05 8.30 10.83
N LEU A 183 -3.26 8.15 10.29
CA LEU A 183 -4.50 8.17 11.08
C LEU A 183 -4.48 7.04 12.13
N PHE A 184 -4.05 5.83 11.74
CA PHE A 184 -3.93 4.71 12.67
C PHE A 184 -2.86 4.95 13.75
N GLU A 185 -1.69 5.44 13.35
CA GLU A 185 -0.58 5.73 14.28
C GLU A 185 -0.93 6.85 15.28
N ASN A 186 -1.65 7.88 14.84
CA ASN A 186 -2.02 9.03 15.69
C ASN A 186 -3.25 8.77 16.59
N GLN A 187 -4.03 7.72 16.33
CA GLN A 187 -5.24 7.35 17.08
C GLN A 187 -6.28 8.48 17.25
N GLN A 188 -6.32 9.43 16.31
CA GLN A 188 -7.24 10.56 16.36
C GLN A 188 -8.59 10.19 15.76
N PHE A 189 -9.68 10.59 16.41
CA PHE A 189 -11.05 10.26 16.00
C PHE A 189 -11.41 8.77 16.07
N CYS A 190 -10.69 7.97 16.86
CA CYS A 190 -11.07 6.58 17.12
C CYS A 190 -12.46 6.51 17.77
N ASP A 191 -13.29 5.62 17.25
CA ASP A 191 -14.69 5.43 17.62
C ASP A 191 -14.99 3.97 18.04
N VAL A 192 -13.98 3.11 18.02
CA VAL A 192 -14.05 1.71 18.48
C VAL A 192 -12.77 1.27 19.19
N GLU A 193 -12.94 0.47 20.24
CA GLU A 193 -11.87 -0.21 20.98
C GLU A 193 -12.13 -1.73 20.96
N PHE A 194 -11.13 -2.49 20.49
CA PHE A 194 -11.18 -3.94 20.48
C PHE A 194 -10.52 -4.49 21.73
N ILE A 195 -11.23 -5.33 22.47
CA ILE A 195 -10.73 -6.03 23.65
C ILE A 195 -10.37 -7.46 23.24
N LEU A 196 -9.08 -7.78 23.33
CA LEU A 196 -8.44 -8.94 22.70
C LEU A 196 -7.93 -9.95 23.73
N GLY A 197 -8.14 -11.23 23.42
CA GLY A 197 -7.64 -12.36 24.20
C GLY A 197 -8.15 -12.43 25.64
N GLU A 198 -7.54 -13.30 26.43
CA GLU A 198 -7.83 -13.43 27.87
C GLU A 198 -7.19 -12.32 28.71
N LYS A 199 -6.16 -11.67 28.17
CA LYS A 199 -5.43 -10.57 28.82
C LYS A 199 -6.15 -9.21 28.70
N GLU A 200 -7.28 -9.16 28.00
CA GLU A 200 -8.08 -7.95 27.74
C GLU A 200 -7.24 -6.78 27.19
N GLU A 201 -6.30 -7.09 26.29
CA GLU A 201 -5.49 -6.07 25.64
C GLU A 201 -6.35 -5.24 24.68
N ARG A 202 -6.07 -3.95 24.58
CA ARG A 202 -6.94 -2.98 23.89
C ARG A 202 -6.28 -2.41 22.65
N VAL A 203 -6.96 -2.53 21.51
CA VAL A 203 -6.51 -1.94 20.23
C VAL A 203 -7.60 -1.00 19.71
N ARG A 204 -7.24 0.27 19.50
CA ARG A 204 -8.18 1.29 19.00
C ARG A 204 -8.21 1.34 17.49
N GLY A 205 -9.33 1.81 16.94
CA GLY A 205 -9.46 2.01 15.50
C GLY A 205 -10.67 2.85 15.10
N HIS A 206 -10.93 2.84 13.80
CA HIS A 206 -11.95 3.62 13.13
C HIS A 206 -12.96 2.68 12.45
N ILE A 207 -14.22 2.71 12.88
CA ILE A 207 -15.30 1.88 12.34
C ILE A 207 -15.39 2.03 10.83
N SER A 208 -15.29 3.26 10.32
CA SER A 208 -15.36 3.55 8.88
C SER A 208 -14.35 2.74 8.06
N ILE A 209 -13.08 2.74 8.45
CA ILE A 209 -12.01 2.02 7.73
C ILE A 209 -12.13 0.50 7.92
N ILE A 210 -12.40 0.06 9.14
CA ILE A 210 -12.46 -1.37 9.47
C ILE A 210 -13.63 -2.05 8.77
N THR A 211 -14.81 -1.42 8.78
CA THR A 211 -16.02 -2.00 8.18
C THR A 211 -16.01 -1.97 6.66
N ALA A 212 -15.24 -1.06 6.05
CA ALA A 212 -14.97 -1.06 4.62
C ALA A 212 -14.11 -2.27 4.21
N ARG A 213 -13.08 -2.59 5.01
CA ARG A 213 -12.03 -3.56 4.65
C ARG A 213 -12.25 -4.97 5.17
N CYS A 214 -13.03 -5.14 6.25
CA CYS A 214 -13.18 -6.44 6.90
C CYS A 214 -14.66 -6.76 7.19
N LYS A 215 -15.23 -7.68 6.42
CA LYS A 215 -16.62 -8.15 6.59
C LYS A 215 -16.86 -8.82 7.94
N TYR A 216 -15.88 -9.55 8.47
CA TYR A 216 -15.97 -10.18 9.80
C TYR A 216 -16.10 -9.12 10.90
N LEU A 217 -15.19 -8.13 10.91
CA LEU A 217 -15.21 -7.05 11.90
C LEU A 217 -16.44 -6.15 11.72
N ARG A 218 -16.93 -5.93 10.49
CA ARG A 218 -18.22 -5.28 10.22
C ARG A 218 -19.36 -5.95 10.98
N LYS A 219 -19.47 -7.27 10.92
CA LYS A 219 -20.51 -8.01 11.66
C LYS A 219 -20.36 -7.85 13.17
N LYS A 220 -19.13 -7.92 13.70
CA LYS A 220 -18.85 -7.75 15.14
C LYS A 220 -19.22 -6.35 15.65
N ILE A 221 -18.87 -5.32 14.88
CA ILE A 221 -19.23 -3.92 15.18
C ILE A 221 -20.75 -3.72 15.14
N THR A 222 -21.44 -4.25 14.12
CA THR A 222 -22.91 -4.17 14.05
C THR A 222 -23.56 -4.83 15.27
N GLN A 223 -23.11 -6.02 15.66
CA GLN A 223 -23.61 -6.71 16.86
C GLN A 223 -23.34 -5.92 18.16
N ALA A 224 -22.18 -5.29 18.28
CA ALA A 224 -21.85 -4.46 19.44
C ALA A 224 -22.76 -3.22 19.53
N ARG A 225 -22.98 -2.52 18.40
CA ARG A 225 -23.92 -1.38 18.33
C ARG A 225 -25.34 -1.77 18.69
N GLU A 226 -25.81 -2.94 18.24
CA GLU A 226 -27.16 -3.44 18.58
C GLU A 226 -27.30 -3.72 20.09
N ARG A 227 -26.29 -4.32 20.72
CA ARG A 227 -26.27 -4.58 22.17
C ARG A 227 -26.27 -3.28 22.97
N GLN A 228 -25.51 -2.29 22.54
CA GLN A 228 -25.48 -0.98 23.19
C GLN A 228 -26.86 -0.29 23.13
N ARG A 229 -27.50 -0.29 21.95
CA ARG A 229 -28.87 0.24 21.80
C ARG A 229 -29.92 -0.50 22.64
N GLN A 230 -29.74 -1.80 22.88
CA GLN A 230 -30.65 -2.57 23.75
C GLN A 230 -30.47 -2.20 25.22
N LYS A 231 -29.24 -1.99 25.69
CA LYS A 231 -28.96 -1.52 27.05
C LYS A 231 -29.53 -0.13 27.31
N GLU A 232 -29.35 0.81 26.37
CA GLU A 232 -29.90 2.17 26.47
C GLU A 232 -31.44 2.20 26.52
N LYS A 233 -32.12 1.18 26.00
CA LYS A 233 -33.58 1.06 26.06
C LYS A 233 -34.09 0.38 27.34
N GLN A 234 -33.23 -0.30 28.08
CA GLN A 234 -33.60 -1.03 29.30
C GLN A 234 -33.36 -0.23 30.59
N ASP A 235 -32.45 0.76 30.59
CA ASP A 235 -32.18 1.64 31.73
C ASP A 235 -32.36 3.15 31.40
N PRO A 236 -33.58 3.71 31.46
CA PRO A 236 -33.78 5.16 31.30
C PRO A 236 -33.50 5.98 32.58
N GLU A 237 -33.37 5.35 33.75
CA GLU A 237 -33.50 6.04 35.06
C GLU A 237 -32.21 6.25 35.89
N GLU A 238 -31.04 5.67 35.54
CA GLU A 238 -29.83 5.86 36.38
C GLU A 238 -28.97 7.08 36.04
N ASP A 239 -29.19 7.74 34.90
CA ASP A 239 -28.31 8.84 34.44
C ASP A 239 -28.58 10.21 35.10
N CYS A 240 -29.57 10.30 36.01
CA CYS A 240 -29.88 11.54 36.74
C CYS A 240 -29.30 11.62 38.16
N GLN A 241 -28.69 10.57 38.71
CA GLN A 241 -28.21 10.59 40.11
C GLN A 241 -26.69 10.42 40.28
N SER A 242 -25.93 10.07 39.25
CA SER A 242 -24.46 9.95 39.34
C SER A 242 -23.69 11.25 39.08
N ILE A 243 -24.37 12.36 38.70
CA ILE A 243 -23.72 13.64 38.35
C ILE A 243 -23.56 14.59 39.57
N GLN A 244 -24.18 14.33 40.72
CA GLN A 244 -24.18 15.29 41.85
C GLN A 244 -23.07 15.12 42.91
N GLN A 245 -22.13 14.18 42.79
CA GLN A 245 -21.10 13.99 43.83
C GLN A 245 -19.63 14.13 43.41
N LYS A 246 -19.32 14.68 42.22
CA LYS A 246 -17.93 15.02 41.85
C LYS A 246 -17.79 16.43 41.25
N GLN A 247 -18.34 17.44 41.93
CA GLN A 247 -18.08 18.84 41.58
C GLN A 247 -17.85 19.70 42.82
N GLU A 248 -16.72 19.48 43.50
CA GLU A 248 -16.05 20.54 44.27
C GLU A 248 -14.54 20.40 44.08
N THR A 249 -14.02 20.99 43.00
CA THR A 249 -12.84 21.88 42.98
C THR A 249 -12.42 22.22 41.54
N ALA A 250 -12.30 23.53 41.28
CA ALA A 250 -11.64 24.22 40.16
C ALA A 250 -12.35 24.38 38.78
N CYS A 251 -12.92 25.59 38.59
CA CYS A 251 -13.01 26.45 37.39
C CYS A 251 -13.67 26.00 36.05
N GLY A 252 -14.80 26.65 35.72
CA GLY A 252 -15.19 27.07 34.35
C GLY A 252 -16.31 26.26 33.66
N PRO A 253 -17.38 26.89 33.11
CA PRO A 253 -18.46 26.16 32.45
C PRO A 253 -18.10 25.92 30.96
N GLN A 254 -17.47 24.79 30.67
CA GLN A 254 -17.46 24.24 29.31
C GLN A 254 -18.38 23.03 29.28
N LYS A 255 -19.58 23.21 28.72
CA LYS A 255 -20.47 22.10 28.36
C LYS A 255 -19.76 21.27 27.31
N THR A 256 -19.29 20.10 27.72
CA THR A 256 -18.60 19.14 26.87
C THR A 256 -19.59 18.57 25.85
N SER A 257 -19.27 18.78 24.57
CA SER A 257 -19.86 18.11 23.41
C SER A 257 -20.09 16.63 23.71
N ARG A 258 -21.30 16.10 23.48
CA ARG A 258 -21.57 14.64 23.54
C ARG A 258 -20.76 13.93 22.46
N CYS A 259 -19.51 13.63 22.78
CA CYS A 259 -18.70 12.68 22.03
C CYS A 259 -19.46 11.34 22.10
N LEU A 260 -19.83 10.76 20.96
CA LEU A 260 -20.43 9.43 20.96
C LEU A 260 -19.52 8.48 21.76
N PRO A 261 -20.07 7.71 22.71
CA PRO A 261 -19.27 6.82 23.54
C PRO A 261 -18.52 5.82 22.64
N MET A 262 -17.24 5.63 22.94
CA MET A 262 -16.36 4.68 22.26
C MET A 262 -16.98 3.27 22.31
N LEU A 263 -17.08 2.61 21.15
CA LEU A 263 -17.72 1.29 21.07
C LEU A 263 -16.73 0.19 21.46
N ASP A 264 -17.07 -0.61 22.46
CA ASP A 264 -16.24 -1.77 22.85
C ASP A 264 -16.64 -3.03 22.07
N VAL A 265 -15.67 -3.68 21.44
CA VAL A 265 -15.85 -4.91 20.67
C VAL A 265 -14.92 -6.01 21.18
N ILE A 266 -15.49 -7.10 21.69
CA ILE A 266 -14.71 -8.20 22.28
C ILE A 266 -14.39 -9.27 21.22
N ILE A 267 -13.11 -9.61 21.08
CA ILE A 267 -12.61 -10.70 20.22
C ILE A 267 -11.67 -11.58 21.06
N ARG A 268 -12.20 -12.70 21.57
CA ARG A 268 -11.45 -13.61 22.45
C ARG A 268 -10.40 -14.45 21.71
N ASP A 269 -10.64 -14.72 20.43
CA ASP A 269 -9.84 -15.67 19.63
C ASP A 269 -8.62 -15.01 18.93
N ALA A 270 -8.27 -13.78 19.31
CA ALA A 270 -7.18 -13.02 18.71
C ALA A 270 -6.28 -12.40 19.79
N GLU A 271 -4.97 -12.47 19.57
CA GLU A 271 -3.96 -11.80 20.39
C GLU A 271 -3.69 -10.37 19.90
N ALA A 272 -3.21 -9.49 20.77
CA ALA A 272 -3.02 -8.08 20.45
C ALA A 272 -2.01 -7.85 19.31
N ARG A 273 -0.82 -8.42 19.41
CA ARG A 273 0.27 -8.14 18.46
C ARG A 273 -0.04 -8.59 17.01
N PRO A 274 -0.55 -9.82 16.75
CA PRO A 274 -1.00 -10.19 15.41
C PRO A 274 -2.18 -9.33 14.92
N PHE A 275 -3.09 -8.95 15.83
CA PHE A 275 -4.23 -8.11 15.49
C PHE A 275 -3.81 -6.69 15.11
N GLU A 276 -2.79 -6.10 15.75
CA GLU A 276 -2.23 -4.80 15.39
C GLU A 276 -1.64 -4.79 13.97
N LEU A 277 -0.93 -5.85 13.58
CA LEU A 277 -0.44 -6.00 12.20
C LEU A 277 -1.57 -6.16 11.19
N LEU A 278 -2.60 -6.93 11.54
CA LEU A 278 -3.82 -7.03 10.74
C LEU A 278 -4.49 -5.66 10.58
N MET A 279 -4.60 -4.90 11.68
CA MET A 279 -5.14 -3.54 11.66
C MET A 279 -4.29 -2.65 10.76
N GLN A 280 -2.97 -2.64 10.90
CA GLN A 280 -2.08 -1.87 10.01
C GLN A 280 -2.29 -2.22 8.53
N PHE A 281 -2.49 -3.50 8.21
CA PHE A 281 -2.85 -3.93 6.85
C PHE A 281 -4.19 -3.34 6.38
N LEU A 282 -5.24 -3.31 7.23
CA LEU A 282 -6.52 -2.71 6.85
C LEU A 282 -6.38 -1.23 6.47
N TYR A 283 -5.48 -0.48 7.09
CA TYR A 283 -5.28 0.95 6.78
C TYR A 283 -4.33 1.18 5.59
N THR A 284 -3.30 0.35 5.45
CA THR A 284 -2.18 0.62 4.52
C THR A 284 -2.12 -0.31 3.32
N ASP A 285 -2.92 -1.38 3.30
CA ASP A 285 -2.87 -2.47 2.30
C ASP A 285 -1.50 -3.16 2.19
N LYS A 286 -0.65 -2.97 3.21
CA LYS A 286 0.74 -3.43 3.27
C LYS A 286 1.01 -4.07 4.63
N ILE A 287 1.85 -5.10 4.63
CA ILE A 287 2.39 -5.68 5.87
C ILE A 287 3.80 -5.13 6.03
N LYS A 288 4.09 -4.52 7.19
CA LYS A 288 5.47 -4.21 7.55
C LYS A 288 6.14 -5.51 8.01
N TYR A 289 6.92 -6.11 7.13
CA TYR A 289 7.65 -7.33 7.46
C TYR A 289 8.74 -7.01 8.48
N PRO A 290 8.83 -7.79 9.57
CA PRO A 290 9.98 -7.72 10.45
C PRO A 290 11.27 -8.20 9.73
N ARG A 291 12.43 -8.07 10.36
CA ARG A 291 13.73 -8.40 9.75
C ARG A 291 13.78 -9.88 9.34
N LYS A 292 14.22 -10.16 8.11
CA LYS A 292 14.38 -11.54 7.59
C LYS A 292 15.29 -12.37 8.50
N GLY A 293 14.86 -13.59 8.82
CA GLY A 293 15.68 -14.62 9.50
C GLY A 293 15.41 -14.83 11.00
N HIS A 294 14.64 -13.96 11.66
CA HIS A 294 14.24 -14.20 13.05
C HIS A 294 13.00 -15.11 13.13
N VAL A 295 13.15 -16.26 13.79
CA VAL A 295 12.05 -17.25 13.94
C VAL A 295 10.80 -16.63 14.55
N GLN A 296 10.95 -15.74 15.55
CA GLN A 296 9.83 -15.07 16.22
C GLN A 296 8.98 -14.24 15.26
N ASP A 297 9.60 -13.63 14.26
CA ASP A 297 8.91 -12.80 13.28
C ASP A 297 8.13 -13.65 12.29
N VAL A 298 8.67 -14.81 11.90
CA VAL A 298 7.93 -15.79 11.09
C VAL A 298 6.71 -16.31 11.85
N LEU A 299 6.88 -16.65 13.13
CA LEU A 299 5.78 -17.09 14.00
C LEU A 299 4.68 -16.03 14.12
N LEU A 300 5.07 -14.76 14.32
CA LEU A 300 4.12 -13.66 14.34
C LEU A 300 3.30 -13.56 13.04
N ILE A 301 3.94 -13.69 11.88
CA ILE A 301 3.23 -13.67 10.60
C ILE A 301 2.36 -14.92 10.39
N MET A 302 2.70 -16.07 10.98
CA MET A 302 1.82 -17.25 11.01
C MET A 302 0.55 -17.01 11.82
N ASP A 303 0.64 -16.30 12.94
CA ASP A 303 -0.55 -15.90 13.72
C ASP A 303 -1.41 -14.90 12.95
N VAL A 304 -0.79 -13.94 12.24
CA VAL A 304 -1.50 -13.04 11.32
C VAL A 304 -2.18 -13.81 10.20
N TYR A 305 -1.51 -14.83 9.63
CA TYR A 305 -2.07 -15.71 8.60
C TYR A 305 -3.30 -16.47 9.10
N LYS A 306 -3.26 -17.01 10.32
CA LYS A 306 -4.42 -17.64 10.96
C LYS A 306 -5.59 -16.66 11.10
N LEU A 307 -5.33 -15.42 11.51
CA LEU A 307 -6.37 -14.38 11.58
C LEU A 307 -6.91 -14.04 10.19
N ALA A 308 -6.05 -13.97 9.17
CA ALA A 308 -6.45 -13.70 7.79
C ALA A 308 -7.42 -14.76 7.25
N LEU A 309 -7.13 -16.05 7.48
CA LEU A 309 -8.01 -17.16 7.15
C LEU A 309 -9.34 -17.07 7.90
N HIS A 310 -9.30 -16.81 9.21
CA HIS A 310 -10.50 -16.72 10.03
C HIS A 310 -11.39 -15.53 9.63
N PHE A 311 -10.79 -14.38 9.32
CA PHE A 311 -11.51 -13.16 8.93
C PHE A 311 -11.85 -13.13 7.43
N LYS A 312 -11.37 -14.11 6.65
CA LYS A 312 -11.54 -14.23 5.19
C LYS A 312 -10.96 -13.05 4.41
N LEU A 313 -9.70 -12.72 4.71
CA LEU A 313 -8.95 -11.65 4.05
C LEU A 313 -7.99 -12.25 3.01
N SER A 314 -8.48 -12.59 1.81
CA SER A 314 -7.72 -13.32 0.77
C SER A 314 -6.40 -12.64 0.40
N ARG A 315 -6.38 -11.31 0.34
CA ARG A 315 -5.16 -10.53 0.03
C ARG A 315 -4.11 -10.62 1.13
N LEU A 316 -4.53 -10.55 2.40
CA LEU A 316 -3.64 -10.70 3.55
C LEU A 316 -3.11 -12.13 3.65
N GLU A 317 -3.97 -13.11 3.39
CA GLU A 317 -3.64 -14.53 3.34
C GLU A 317 -2.46 -14.78 2.39
N GLN A 318 -2.53 -14.28 1.16
CA GLN A 318 -1.46 -14.42 0.16
C GLN A 318 -0.16 -13.74 0.58
N LEU A 319 -0.24 -12.50 1.08
CA LEU A 319 0.95 -11.75 1.52
C LEU A 319 1.68 -12.44 2.67
N CYS A 320 0.94 -13.10 3.57
CA CYS A 320 1.53 -13.89 4.63
C CYS A 320 2.17 -15.18 4.10
N VAL A 321 1.48 -15.94 3.24
CA VAL A 321 2.04 -17.18 2.65
C VAL A 321 3.33 -16.86 1.92
N GLN A 322 3.31 -15.87 1.04
CA GLN A 322 4.48 -15.48 0.26
C GLN A 322 5.68 -15.12 1.15
N TYR A 323 5.46 -14.34 2.21
CA TYR A 323 6.53 -13.98 3.13
C TYR A 323 7.06 -15.20 3.89
N ILE A 324 6.18 -16.06 4.41
CA ILE A 324 6.59 -17.23 5.17
C ILE A 324 7.37 -18.19 4.26
N GLU A 325 6.86 -18.51 3.07
CA GLU A 325 7.55 -19.37 2.10
C GLU A 325 8.93 -18.82 1.71
N ALA A 326 9.07 -17.50 1.57
CA ALA A 326 10.35 -16.86 1.26
C ALA A 326 11.31 -16.80 2.47
N SER A 327 10.79 -16.96 3.69
CA SER A 327 11.55 -16.86 4.95
C SER A 327 11.90 -18.23 5.54
N VAL A 328 11.30 -19.32 5.05
CA VAL A 328 11.60 -20.68 5.52
C VAL A 328 12.98 -21.12 5.04
N ASP A 329 13.83 -21.52 5.99
CA ASP A 329 15.18 -22.01 5.76
C ASP A 329 15.49 -23.27 6.59
N LEU A 330 16.71 -23.80 6.47
CA LEU A 330 17.13 -25.00 7.20
C LEU A 330 17.09 -24.82 8.73
N GLN A 331 17.29 -23.60 9.25
CA GLN A 331 17.37 -23.34 10.68
C GLN A 331 15.98 -23.27 11.32
N ASN A 332 14.99 -22.75 10.58
CA ASN A 332 13.66 -22.47 11.13
C ASN A 332 12.56 -23.46 10.68
N VAL A 333 12.77 -24.25 9.62
CA VAL A 333 11.71 -25.06 9.00
C VAL A 333 10.99 -26.00 9.98
N LEU A 334 11.71 -26.61 10.92
CA LEU A 334 11.12 -27.53 11.89
C LEU A 334 10.16 -26.82 12.86
N VAL A 335 10.55 -25.65 13.35
CA VAL A 335 9.74 -24.82 14.23
C VAL A 335 8.51 -24.30 13.49
N VAL A 336 8.69 -23.84 12.25
CA VAL A 336 7.58 -23.36 11.39
C VAL A 336 6.61 -24.52 11.09
N CYS A 337 7.12 -25.72 10.79
CA CYS A 337 6.29 -26.89 10.48
C CYS A 337 5.45 -27.34 11.69
N GLU A 338 6.05 -27.41 12.88
CA GLU A 338 5.35 -27.76 14.11
C GLU A 338 4.27 -26.73 14.45
N ASN A 339 4.57 -25.44 14.31
CA ASN A 339 3.57 -24.39 14.54
C ASN A 339 2.46 -24.41 13.48
N ALA A 340 2.77 -24.68 12.21
CA ALA A 340 1.77 -24.81 11.16
C ALA A 340 0.81 -25.97 11.47
N ASN A 341 1.32 -27.08 12.02
CA ASN A 341 0.51 -28.20 12.48
C ASN A 341 -0.38 -27.82 13.68
N LYS A 342 0.17 -27.12 14.69
CA LYS A 342 -0.61 -26.65 15.86
C LYS A 342 -1.72 -25.67 15.48
N LEU A 343 -1.45 -24.76 14.56
CA LEU A 343 -2.40 -23.77 14.07
C LEU A 343 -3.34 -24.30 12.98
N GLN A 344 -3.19 -25.57 12.56
CA GLN A 344 -3.97 -26.22 11.50
C GLN A 344 -3.88 -25.48 10.15
N LEU A 345 -2.68 -25.05 9.79
CA LEU A 345 -2.37 -24.33 8.56
C LEU A 345 -1.88 -25.29 7.48
N ASP A 346 -2.79 -26.03 6.86
CA ASP A 346 -2.47 -27.16 5.98
C ASP A 346 -1.58 -26.79 4.79
N GLN A 347 -1.85 -25.68 4.11
CA GLN A 347 -1.05 -25.22 2.96
C GLN A 347 0.41 -24.93 3.35
N LEU A 348 0.62 -24.29 4.51
CA LEU A 348 1.95 -23.97 4.98
C LEU A 348 2.68 -25.21 5.51
N LYS A 349 1.96 -26.09 6.19
CA LYS A 349 2.48 -27.39 6.64
C LYS A 349 2.98 -28.20 5.44
N GLU A 350 2.18 -28.27 4.38
CA GLU A 350 2.51 -28.93 3.12
C GLU A 350 3.80 -28.35 2.49
N HIS A 351 3.94 -27.02 2.45
CA HIS A 351 5.17 -26.36 1.99
C HIS A 351 6.40 -26.76 2.82
N CYS A 352 6.28 -26.70 4.15
CA CYS A 352 7.37 -27.06 5.06
C CYS A 352 7.79 -28.53 4.91
N LEU A 353 6.81 -29.43 4.83
CA LEU A 353 7.06 -30.86 4.62
C LEU A 353 7.79 -31.10 3.29
N ASN A 354 7.36 -30.43 2.21
CA ASN A 354 8.02 -30.49 0.90
C ASN A 354 9.46 -29.94 0.94
N PHE A 355 9.73 -28.94 1.78
CA PHE A 355 11.09 -28.43 1.98
C PHE A 355 11.98 -29.43 2.72
N VAL A 356 11.47 -30.06 3.78
CA VAL A 356 12.19 -31.02 4.63
C VAL A 356 12.57 -32.29 3.87
N VAL A 357 11.66 -32.85 3.06
CA VAL A 357 11.90 -34.15 2.37
C VAL A 357 12.85 -34.06 1.16
N LYS A 358 13.24 -32.85 0.73
CA LYS A 358 14.23 -32.63 -0.33
C LYS A 358 15.54 -33.34 0.03
N GLU A 359 16.14 -34.05 -0.93
CA GLU A 359 17.35 -34.84 -0.70
C GLU A 359 18.52 -34.02 -0.14
N SER A 360 18.67 -32.76 -0.56
CA SER A 360 19.70 -31.85 -0.08
C SER A 360 19.53 -31.43 1.39
N HIS A 361 18.31 -31.48 1.93
CA HIS A 361 17.97 -30.93 3.24
C HIS A 361 17.74 -32.01 4.30
N PHE A 362 17.11 -33.13 3.91
CA PHE A 362 16.60 -34.16 4.82
C PHE A 362 17.63 -34.68 5.82
N ASN A 363 18.84 -35.01 5.35
CA ASN A 363 19.90 -35.52 6.21
C ASN A 363 20.38 -34.49 7.24
N GLN A 364 20.38 -33.21 6.87
CA GLN A 364 20.78 -32.13 7.79
C GLN A 364 19.69 -31.91 8.84
N VAL A 365 18.42 -31.91 8.40
CA VAL A 365 17.25 -31.64 9.24
C VAL A 365 17.04 -32.73 10.31
N ILE A 366 17.26 -34.01 10.00
CA ILE A 366 17.13 -35.09 11.00
C ILE A 366 18.20 -35.04 12.09
N MET A 367 19.38 -34.51 11.76
CA MET A 367 20.50 -34.39 12.70
C MET A 367 20.38 -33.16 13.63
N MET A 368 19.36 -32.32 13.42
CA MET A 368 19.09 -31.15 14.25
C MET A 368 18.43 -31.55 15.57
N LYS A 369 18.80 -30.87 16.66
CA LYS A 369 18.23 -31.13 18.00
C LYS A 369 16.74 -30.83 18.05
N GLU A 370 16.30 -29.88 17.25
CA GLU A 370 14.92 -29.44 17.09
C GLU A 370 14.03 -30.57 16.55
N PHE A 371 14.58 -31.54 15.83
CA PHE A 371 13.85 -32.69 15.30
C PHE A 371 13.34 -33.62 16.42
N GLU A 372 14.12 -33.77 17.49
CA GLU A 372 13.76 -34.60 18.66
C GLU A 372 12.55 -34.04 19.43
N HIS A 373 12.29 -32.74 19.30
CA HIS A 373 11.22 -32.03 20.01
C HIS A 373 9.91 -31.96 19.22
N LEU A 374 9.88 -32.50 17.99
CA LEU A 374 8.67 -32.55 17.17
C LEU A 374 7.62 -33.49 17.76
N SER A 375 6.35 -33.19 17.48
CA SER A 375 5.25 -34.08 17.83
C SER A 375 5.36 -35.43 17.11
N SER A 376 5.03 -36.52 17.79
CA SER A 376 5.14 -37.88 17.22
C SER A 376 4.32 -38.07 15.94
N SER A 377 3.19 -37.37 15.82
CA SER A 377 2.37 -37.35 14.60
C SER A 377 3.14 -36.74 13.42
N LEU A 378 3.83 -35.62 13.63
CA LEU A 378 4.56 -34.91 12.59
C LEU A 378 5.81 -35.68 12.15
N ILE A 379 6.52 -36.34 13.08
CA ILE A 379 7.66 -37.21 12.76
C ILE A 379 7.22 -38.35 11.84
N VAL A 380 6.14 -39.05 12.19
CA VAL A 380 5.59 -40.14 11.38
C VAL A 380 5.22 -39.62 9.98
N GLU A 381 4.63 -38.43 9.90
CA GLU A 381 4.24 -37.81 8.64
C GLU A 381 5.45 -37.48 7.75
N ILE A 382 6.51 -36.89 8.31
CA ILE A 382 7.76 -36.59 7.60
C ILE A 382 8.38 -37.89 7.04
N VAL A 383 8.45 -38.94 7.85
CA VAL A 383 9.01 -40.24 7.44
C VAL A 383 8.18 -40.88 6.32
N ARG A 384 6.85 -40.89 6.46
CA ARG A 384 5.93 -41.44 5.45
C ARG A 384 6.10 -40.74 4.11
N ARG A 385 6.21 -39.43 4.16
CA ARG A 385 6.32 -38.57 2.98
C ARG A 385 7.65 -38.70 2.27
N LYS A 386 8.73 -39.04 2.99
CA LYS A 386 10.01 -39.40 2.38
C LYS A 386 9.94 -40.75 1.66
N GLN A 387 9.21 -41.72 2.21
CA GLN A 387 9.03 -43.05 1.59
C GLN A 387 8.08 -43.01 0.39
N GLN A 388 7.04 -42.17 0.44
CA GLN A 388 6.04 -42.00 -0.61
C GLN A 388 5.85 -40.50 -0.90
N PRO A 389 6.62 -39.91 -1.82
CA PRO A 389 6.45 -38.52 -2.19
C PRO A 389 5.08 -38.33 -2.87
N PRO A 390 4.30 -37.30 -2.48
CA PRO A 390 2.99 -37.07 -3.07
C PRO A 390 3.10 -36.68 -4.54
N ILE A 391 2.12 -37.12 -5.32
CA ILE A 391 1.96 -36.74 -6.72
C ILE A 391 1.65 -35.24 -6.75
N ARG A 392 2.47 -34.45 -7.46
CA ARG A 392 2.22 -33.02 -7.66
C ARG A 392 0.95 -32.85 -8.49
N ILE A 393 -0.12 -32.42 -7.86
CA ILE A 393 -1.33 -31.96 -8.55
C ILE A 393 -1.16 -30.46 -8.75
N HIS A 394 -0.98 -30.04 -10.00
CA HIS A 394 -1.03 -28.62 -10.35
C HIS A 394 -2.50 -28.18 -10.24
N SER A 395 -2.77 -27.24 -9.33
CA SER A 395 -4.06 -26.57 -9.26
C SER A 395 -4.11 -25.51 -10.35
N ASP A 396 -4.96 -25.71 -11.36
CA ASP A 396 -5.27 -24.71 -12.41
C ASP A 396 -6.32 -23.69 -11.94
N GLN A 397 -6.67 -23.65 -10.65
CA GLN A 397 -7.66 -22.69 -10.16
C GLN A 397 -7.06 -21.28 -10.07
N PRO A 398 -7.75 -20.24 -10.58
CA PRO A 398 -7.32 -18.87 -10.41
C PRO A 398 -7.28 -18.52 -8.92
N VAL A 399 -6.14 -18.04 -8.44
CA VAL A 399 -5.97 -17.64 -7.04
C VAL A 399 -6.80 -16.38 -6.79
N ASP A 400 -7.73 -16.43 -5.82
CA ASP A 400 -8.51 -15.25 -5.41
C ASP A 400 -7.61 -14.25 -4.67
N ILE A 401 -7.23 -13.17 -5.36
CA ILE A 401 -6.33 -12.12 -4.84
C ILE A 401 -7.07 -11.11 -3.93
N GLY A 402 -8.39 -11.25 -3.80
CA GLY A 402 -9.22 -10.33 -3.02
C GLY A 402 -9.25 -8.91 -3.58
N THR A 403 -9.71 -7.96 -2.77
CA THR A 403 -9.87 -6.55 -3.14
C THR A 403 -8.76 -5.66 -2.55
N SER A 404 -8.46 -4.56 -3.24
CA SER A 404 -7.50 -3.55 -2.76
C SER A 404 -8.18 -2.50 -1.88
N LEU A 405 -7.38 -1.74 -1.10
CA LEU A 405 -7.85 -0.58 -0.32
C LEU A 405 -8.68 0.39 -1.17
N VAL A 406 -8.20 0.71 -2.36
CA VAL A 406 -8.85 1.65 -3.28
C VAL A 406 -10.22 1.10 -3.72
N GLN A 407 -10.31 -0.18 -4.07
CA GLN A 407 -11.55 -0.82 -4.49
C GLN A 407 -12.58 -0.87 -3.35
N ASP A 408 -12.15 -1.26 -2.15
CA ASP A 408 -13.02 -1.33 -0.98
C ASP A 408 -13.56 0.06 -0.60
N MET A 409 -12.70 1.08 -0.57
CA MET A 409 -13.11 2.44 -0.24
C MET A 409 -14.01 3.08 -1.31
N LYS A 410 -13.80 2.75 -2.59
CA LYS A 410 -14.71 3.14 -3.68
C LYS A 410 -16.10 2.57 -3.46
N ALA A 411 -16.20 1.25 -3.24
CA ALA A 411 -17.49 0.60 -2.94
C ALA A 411 -18.14 1.16 -1.66
N TYR A 412 -17.31 1.56 -0.69
CA TYR A 412 -17.77 2.17 0.56
C TYR A 412 -18.43 3.54 0.35
N LEU A 413 -17.83 4.41 -0.47
CA LEU A 413 -18.41 5.70 -0.87
C LEU A 413 -19.68 5.53 -1.73
N GLU A 414 -19.69 4.56 -2.64
CA GLU A 414 -20.81 4.32 -3.57
C GLU A 414 -22.06 3.75 -2.89
N GLY A 415 -21.93 3.21 -1.66
CA GLY A 415 -23.10 2.89 -0.84
C GLY A 415 -22.86 1.92 0.31
N ALA A 416 -21.81 1.10 0.27
CA ALA A 416 -21.60 0.04 1.28
C ALA A 416 -21.36 0.59 2.71
N GLY A 417 -20.95 1.86 2.83
CA GLY A 417 -20.65 2.53 4.10
C GLY A 417 -21.80 3.35 4.70
N ARG A 418 -22.96 3.47 4.04
CA ARG A 418 -24.03 4.39 4.51
C ARG A 418 -24.48 4.15 5.95
N ASP A 419 -24.46 2.89 6.41
CA ASP A 419 -24.85 2.50 7.77
C ASP A 419 -23.90 3.00 8.88
N PHE A 420 -22.71 3.45 8.50
CA PHE A 420 -21.62 3.84 9.41
C PHE A 420 -21.23 5.31 9.27
N CYS A 421 -21.94 6.09 8.46
CA CYS A 421 -21.75 7.53 8.39
C CYS A 421 -22.06 8.17 9.75
N ASP A 422 -21.14 9.00 10.23
CA ASP A 422 -21.17 9.67 11.53
C ASP A 422 -21.28 11.20 11.39
N ILE A 423 -21.34 11.70 10.14
CA ILE A 423 -21.52 13.11 9.84
C ILE A 423 -22.33 13.31 8.56
N THR A 424 -23.10 14.40 8.49
CA THR A 424 -23.79 14.84 7.28
C THR A 424 -23.25 16.20 6.82
N LEU A 425 -22.74 16.24 5.59
CA LEU A 425 -22.25 17.46 4.95
C LEU A 425 -23.38 18.07 4.12
N LEU A 426 -23.76 19.32 4.39
CA LEU A 426 -24.81 20.04 3.67
C LEU A 426 -24.16 20.89 2.56
N LEU A 427 -24.45 20.56 1.30
CA LEU A 427 -24.02 21.31 0.13
C LEU A 427 -25.25 21.97 -0.50
N ASP A 428 -25.37 23.30 -0.38
CA ASP A 428 -26.56 24.04 -0.83
C ASP A 428 -27.88 23.47 -0.28
N GLY A 429 -27.88 23.09 1.01
CA GLY A 429 -29.03 22.43 1.65
C GLY A 429 -29.23 20.95 1.27
N HIS A 430 -28.43 20.38 0.37
CA HIS A 430 -28.48 18.96 0.06
C HIS A 430 -27.62 18.13 1.02
N PRO A 431 -28.20 17.19 1.78
CA PRO A 431 -27.46 16.37 2.73
C PRO A 431 -26.62 15.30 2.03
N ARG A 432 -25.37 15.19 2.46
CA ARG A 432 -24.39 14.19 2.01
C ARG A 432 -23.77 13.48 3.22
N PRO A 433 -24.20 12.26 3.56
CA PRO A 433 -23.62 11.50 4.65
C PRO A 433 -22.17 11.11 4.32
N ALA A 434 -21.28 11.19 5.30
CA ALA A 434 -19.86 10.91 5.17
C ALA A 434 -19.27 10.36 6.47
N HIS A 435 -17.95 10.11 6.47
CA HIS A 435 -17.22 9.53 7.60
C HIS A 435 -16.15 10.51 8.10
N LYS A 436 -16.26 10.93 9.35
CA LYS A 436 -15.39 11.93 10.00
C LYS A 436 -13.93 11.55 9.93
N ALA A 437 -13.59 10.30 10.28
CA ALA A 437 -12.22 9.81 10.30
C ALA A 437 -11.58 9.83 8.89
N ILE A 438 -12.31 9.41 7.85
CA ILE A 438 -11.83 9.42 6.46
C ILE A 438 -11.59 10.85 5.97
N LEU A 439 -12.52 11.76 6.25
CA LEU A 439 -12.40 13.17 5.89
C LEU A 439 -11.20 13.84 6.59
N ALA A 440 -11.05 13.60 7.90
CA ALA A 440 -9.97 14.16 8.70
C ALA A 440 -8.58 13.64 8.26
N ALA A 441 -8.47 12.36 7.92
CA ALA A 441 -7.20 11.80 7.46
C ALA A 441 -6.68 12.46 6.18
N ARG A 442 -7.58 12.88 5.30
CA ARG A 442 -7.26 13.30 3.93
C ARG A 442 -7.37 14.81 3.71
N SER A 443 -7.90 15.55 4.68
CA SER A 443 -8.09 17.01 4.63
C SER A 443 -7.84 17.62 6.01
N SER A 444 -6.80 18.45 6.11
CA SER A 444 -6.50 19.13 7.36
C SER A 444 -7.55 20.20 7.70
N TYR A 445 -8.32 20.68 6.72
CA TYR A 445 -9.49 21.52 6.98
C TYR A 445 -10.54 20.75 7.78
N PHE A 446 -10.94 19.57 7.30
CA PHE A 446 -11.92 18.75 8.01
C PHE A 446 -11.38 18.33 9.37
N GLU A 447 -10.10 17.97 9.45
CA GLU A 447 -9.43 17.68 10.72
C GLU A 447 -9.52 18.86 11.72
N ALA A 448 -9.10 20.06 11.30
CA ALA A 448 -9.13 21.26 12.14
C ALA A 448 -10.55 21.65 12.53
N MET A 449 -11.49 21.58 11.59
CA MET A 449 -12.91 21.85 11.81
C MET A 449 -13.46 20.91 12.88
N PHE A 450 -13.25 19.60 12.75
CA PHE A 450 -13.74 18.61 13.70
C PHE A 450 -13.11 18.65 15.09
N ARG A 451 -11.91 19.22 15.20
CA ARG A 451 -11.26 19.50 16.50
C ARG A 451 -11.79 20.78 17.15
N SER A 452 -12.11 21.79 16.34
CA SER A 452 -12.44 23.13 16.82
C SER A 452 -13.93 23.30 17.08
N PHE A 453 -14.77 22.68 16.24
CA PHE A 453 -16.22 22.85 16.27
C PHE A 453 -16.92 21.60 15.73
N MET A 454 -17.78 20.98 16.55
CA MET A 454 -18.66 19.89 16.13
C MET A 454 -20.12 20.27 16.40
N PRO A 455 -20.96 20.39 15.36
CA PRO A 455 -22.39 20.66 15.49
C PRO A 455 -23.10 19.58 16.32
N GLU A 456 -24.02 19.98 17.21
CA GLU A 456 -24.78 19.04 18.06
C GLU A 456 -25.71 18.12 17.26
N ASP A 457 -26.15 18.57 16.08
CA ASP A 457 -27.01 17.81 15.15
C ASP A 457 -26.21 16.92 14.18
N GLY A 458 -24.86 16.96 14.25
CA GLY A 458 -23.98 16.23 13.34
C GLY A 458 -24.03 16.72 11.89
N GLN A 459 -24.57 17.92 11.64
CA GLN A 459 -24.70 18.49 10.30
C GLN A 459 -23.73 19.66 10.10
N VAL A 460 -22.90 19.59 9.08
CA VAL A 460 -21.94 20.65 8.74
C VAL A 460 -22.29 21.28 7.41
N ASN A 461 -22.55 22.59 7.40
CA ASN A 461 -22.69 23.36 6.18
C ASN A 461 -21.34 23.54 5.48
N ILE A 462 -21.25 23.11 4.23
CA ILE A 462 -20.05 23.24 3.41
C ILE A 462 -20.14 24.51 2.59
N SER A 463 -19.30 25.48 2.93
CA SER A 463 -19.09 26.73 2.19
C SER A 463 -17.60 27.05 2.11
N ILE A 464 -17.16 27.67 1.02
CA ILE A 464 -15.79 28.13 0.82
C ILE A 464 -15.84 29.66 0.72
N GLY A 465 -15.65 30.36 1.83
CA GLY A 465 -15.93 31.79 1.90
C GLY A 465 -17.39 32.09 1.56
N GLU A 466 -17.64 32.85 0.50
CA GLU A 466 -18.98 33.16 -0.02
C GLU A 466 -19.45 32.24 -1.16
N MET A 467 -18.61 31.30 -1.62
CA MET A 467 -18.94 30.38 -2.71
C MET A 467 -19.32 28.99 -2.20
N VAL A 468 -20.39 28.43 -2.77
CA VAL A 468 -20.76 27.02 -2.61
C VAL A 468 -20.18 26.24 -3.80
N PRO A 469 -19.38 25.19 -3.57
CA PRO A 469 -18.81 24.42 -4.67
C PRO A 469 -19.91 23.68 -5.45
N SER A 470 -19.70 23.48 -6.74
CA SER A 470 -20.63 22.69 -7.55
C SER A 470 -20.73 21.26 -7.01
N LYS A 471 -21.90 20.64 -7.15
CA LYS A 471 -22.12 19.24 -6.73
C LYS A 471 -21.08 18.30 -7.34
N GLN A 472 -20.73 18.51 -8.61
CA GLN A 472 -19.79 17.69 -9.35
C GLN A 472 -18.36 17.84 -8.82
N ALA A 473 -17.92 19.07 -8.54
CA ALA A 473 -16.62 19.34 -7.92
C ALA A 473 -16.52 18.72 -6.52
N PHE A 474 -17.58 18.82 -5.72
CA PHE A 474 -17.62 18.22 -4.39
C PHE A 474 -17.64 16.69 -4.43
N GLU A 475 -18.34 16.08 -5.38
CA GLU A 475 -18.27 14.63 -5.60
C GLU A 475 -16.85 14.20 -5.99
N SER A 476 -16.17 14.92 -6.88
CA SER A 476 -14.77 14.63 -7.24
C SER A 476 -13.82 14.77 -6.04
N LEU A 477 -14.04 15.77 -5.17
CA LEU A 477 -13.32 15.89 -3.89
C LEU A 477 -13.52 14.65 -3.01
N LEU A 478 -14.75 14.15 -2.88
CA LEU A 478 -15.03 12.95 -2.09
C LEU A 478 -14.39 11.70 -2.71
N ARG A 479 -14.40 11.55 -4.04
CA ARG A 479 -13.71 10.44 -4.74
C ARG A 479 -12.20 10.46 -4.44
N TYR A 480 -11.59 11.64 -4.50
CA TYR A 480 -10.18 11.84 -4.13
C TYR A 480 -9.90 11.52 -2.65
N ILE A 481 -10.76 11.95 -1.74
CA ILE A 481 -10.60 11.69 -0.30
C ILE A 481 -10.72 10.19 -0.02
N TYR A 482 -11.77 9.51 -0.50
CA TYR A 482 -12.03 8.12 -0.13
C TYR A 482 -11.05 7.14 -0.76
N TYR A 483 -10.76 7.28 -2.05
CA TYR A 483 -9.99 6.28 -2.80
C TYR A 483 -8.96 6.88 -3.77
N GLY A 484 -8.68 8.18 -3.69
CA GLY A 484 -7.54 8.80 -4.35
C GLY A 484 -7.70 9.04 -5.86
N GLU A 485 -8.92 9.05 -6.39
CA GLU A 485 -9.15 9.35 -7.81
C GLU A 485 -8.82 10.81 -8.14
N VAL A 486 -7.97 10.99 -9.14
CA VAL A 486 -7.47 12.30 -9.60
C VAL A 486 -8.05 12.72 -10.95
N ASN A 487 -8.88 11.87 -11.57
CA ASN A 487 -9.51 12.16 -12.85
C ASN A 487 -10.63 13.18 -12.65
N MET A 488 -10.40 14.40 -13.14
CA MET A 488 -11.40 15.48 -13.16
C MET A 488 -11.78 15.80 -14.61
N PRO A 489 -13.08 15.97 -14.91
CA PRO A 489 -13.50 16.51 -16.19
C PRO A 489 -12.83 17.88 -16.45
N PRO A 490 -12.44 18.20 -17.70
CA PRO A 490 -11.74 19.45 -18.02
C PRO A 490 -12.50 20.71 -17.57
N GLU A 491 -13.83 20.66 -17.66
CA GLU A 491 -14.75 21.74 -17.27
C GLU A 491 -14.70 22.04 -15.75
N ASP A 492 -14.37 21.04 -14.94
CA ASP A 492 -14.32 21.11 -13.48
C ASP A 492 -12.90 21.34 -12.93
N SER A 493 -11.88 21.25 -13.78
CA SER A 493 -10.47 21.39 -13.38
C SER A 493 -10.12 22.76 -12.79
N LEU A 494 -10.93 23.79 -13.08
CA LEU A 494 -10.74 25.18 -12.65
C LEU A 494 -11.30 25.50 -11.26
N TYR A 495 -12.34 24.79 -10.81
CA TYR A 495 -13.09 25.17 -9.59
C TYR A 495 -12.43 24.75 -8.27
N PRO A 496 -11.77 23.59 -8.18
CA PRO A 496 -11.11 23.19 -6.94
C PRO A 496 -9.73 23.83 -6.77
N PHE A 497 -9.15 24.42 -7.82
CA PHE A 497 -7.73 24.79 -7.88
C PHE A 497 -7.43 26.13 -8.57
N ASN A 498 -8.32 27.12 -8.48
CA ASN A 498 -7.94 28.49 -8.81
C ASN A 498 -6.86 28.94 -7.80
N PRO A 499 -5.67 29.44 -8.20
CA PRO A 499 -4.60 29.84 -7.28
C PRO A 499 -4.99 30.94 -6.27
N PHE A 500 -6.14 31.59 -6.45
CA PHE A 500 -6.75 32.48 -5.46
C PHE A 500 -7.42 31.74 -4.29
N ILE A 501 -7.83 30.48 -4.44
CA ILE A 501 -8.45 29.65 -3.38
C ILE A 501 -7.39 28.93 -2.53
N THR A 502 -6.18 28.75 -3.07
CA THR A 502 -5.02 28.12 -2.38
C THR A 502 -4.33 29.01 -1.33
N THR A 503 -4.89 30.17 -1.00
CA THR A 503 -4.33 31.06 0.05
C THR A 503 -4.98 30.94 1.42
N GLY A 504 -5.92 30.01 1.69
CA GLY A 504 -6.27 29.82 3.10
C GLY A 504 -7.30 28.82 3.60
N GLN A 505 -8.05 28.04 2.80
CA GLN A 505 -9.23 27.36 3.39
C GLN A 505 -9.37 25.84 3.20
N TRP A 506 -8.76 25.18 2.21
CA TRP A 506 -8.80 23.71 2.11
C TRP A 506 -7.41 23.14 1.86
N TYR A 507 -6.62 22.98 2.93
CA TYR A 507 -5.37 22.24 2.85
C TYR A 507 -5.69 20.73 2.76
N LEU A 508 -5.77 20.22 1.53
CA LEU A 508 -5.67 18.78 1.30
C LEU A 508 -4.22 18.36 1.54
N ASN A 509 -4.03 17.22 2.21
CA ASN A 509 -2.69 16.71 2.54
C ASN A 509 -1.85 16.37 1.29
N ALA A 510 -2.46 16.34 0.10
CA ALA A 510 -1.75 16.45 -1.16
C ALA A 510 -2.26 17.68 -1.93
N GLN A 511 -1.34 18.55 -2.35
CA GLN A 511 -1.62 19.65 -3.28
C GLN A 511 -2.01 19.07 -4.64
N VAL A 512 -3.30 18.91 -4.90
CA VAL A 512 -3.77 18.49 -6.22
C VAL A 512 -3.49 19.62 -7.21
N LYS A 513 -2.34 19.55 -7.88
CA LYS A 513 -2.08 20.36 -9.07
C LYS A 513 -2.91 19.78 -10.20
N VAL A 514 -3.63 20.67 -10.89
CA VAL A 514 -4.43 20.34 -12.07
C VAL A 514 -3.57 19.57 -13.07
N CYS A 515 -4.06 18.39 -13.46
CA CYS A 515 -3.56 17.66 -14.61
C CYS A 515 -3.66 18.57 -15.82
N SER A 516 -2.53 19.15 -16.22
CA SER A 516 -2.40 19.63 -17.59
C SER A 516 -2.43 18.39 -18.49
N PRO A 517 -3.18 18.39 -19.61
CA PRO A 517 -3.02 17.31 -20.58
C PRO A 517 -1.53 17.14 -20.89
N ILE A 518 -1.06 15.90 -20.91
CA ILE A 518 0.30 15.58 -21.29
C ILE A 518 0.42 15.94 -22.77
N ILE A 519 1.04 17.07 -23.05
CA ILE A 519 1.29 17.53 -24.41
C ILE A 519 2.78 17.32 -24.68
N LEU A 520 3.06 16.47 -25.67
CA LEU A 520 4.41 16.36 -26.24
C LEU A 520 4.61 17.48 -27.26
N TYR A 521 5.74 18.16 -27.14
CA TYR A 521 6.20 19.15 -28.11
C TYR A 521 7.48 18.64 -28.78
N LYS A 522 7.56 18.81 -30.10
CA LYS A 522 8.75 18.55 -30.91
C LYS A 522 9.68 19.76 -30.97
#